data_AF-A0A420JCF2-F1
#
_entry.id   AF-A0A420JCF2-F1
#
_cell.length_a   1.000
_cell.length_b   1.000
_cell.length_c   1.000
_cell.angle_alpha   90.00
_cell.angle_beta   90.00
_cell.angle_gamma   90.00
#
_symmetry.space_group_name_H-M   'P 1'
#
loop_
_entity.id
_entity.type
_entity.pdbx_description
1 polymer ?
#
loop_
_entity_poly.entity_id
_entity_poly.type
_entity_poly.pdbx_seq_one_letter_code
_entity_poly.pdbx_strand_id
1 'polypeptide(L)' 'MSQNEGRIALAIQAFRLDQFKHLKTACTAFNAPYTTARRRVCTPNGRKLSDLEEQTLEQW' A
#
# COMPACT_ATOMS: atom_id res chain seq x y z
N MET A 1 0.41 -18.08 -0.13
CA MET A 1 0.73 -16.79 0.52
C MET A 1 2.07 -16.32 -0.03
N SER A 2 2.08 -15.31 -0.91
CA SER A 2 3.33 -14.77 -1.44
C SER A 2 4.12 -14.11 -0.30
N GLN A 3 5.40 -14.45 -0.10
CA GLN A 3 6.23 -13.92 1.00
C GLN A 3 6.21 -12.38 1.08
N ASN A 4 5.97 -11.70 -0.04
CA ASN A 4 5.86 -10.25 -0.11
C ASN A 4 4.62 -9.71 0.61
N GLU A 5 3.49 -10.44 0.62
CA GLU A 5 2.27 -10.00 1.28
C GLU A 5 2.40 -9.98 2.80
N GLY A 6 3.09 -10.98 3.37
CA GLY A 6 3.38 -11.02 4.80
C GLY A 6 4.25 -9.84 5.25
N ARG A 7 5.29 -9.51 4.47
CA ARG A 7 6.17 -8.35 4.75
C ARG A 7 5.43 -7.02 4.68
N ILE A 8 4.54 -6.86 3.69
CA ILE A 8 3.70 -5.66 3.57
C ILE A 8 2.77 -5.53 4.78
N ALA A 9 2.14 -6.63 5.21
CA ALA A 9 1.27 -6.62 6.38
C ALA A 9 2.03 -6.23 7.66
N LEU A 10 3.23 -6.80 7.87
CA LEU A 10 4.09 -6.46 9.00
C LEU A 10 4.53 -4.99 8.99
N ALA A 11 4.92 -4.46 7.83
CA ALA A 11 5.29 -3.05 7.70
C ALA A 11 4.13 -2.10 8.02
N ILE A 12 2.92 -2.43 7.56
CA ILE A 12 1.71 -1.65 7.86
C ILE A 12 1.35 -1.75 9.34
N GLN A 13 1.46 -2.93 9.93
CA GLN A 13 1.18 -3.14 11.36
C GLN A 13 2.15 -2.35 12.24
N ALA A 14 3.46 -2.40 11.94
CA ALA A 14 4.47 -1.64 12.68
C ALA A 14 4.26 -0.13 12.57
N PHE A 15 3.83 0.35 11.39
CA PHE A 15 3.43 1.75 11.20
C PHE A 15 2.18 2.12 12.03
N ARG A 16 1.16 1.26 12.06
CA ARG A 16 -0.07 1.49 12.85
C ARG A 16 0.15 1.44 14.36
N LEU A 17 1.13 0.66 14.81
CA LEU A 17 1.54 0.57 16.21
C LEU A 17 2.50 1.70 16.63
N ASP A 18 2.71 2.70 15.77
CA ASP A 18 3.60 3.85 15.99
C ASP A 18 5.08 3.47 16.27
N GLN A 19 5.48 2.23 15.94
CA GLN A 19 6.89 1.79 16.02
C GLN A 19 7.78 2.53 15.02
N PHE A 20 7.17 2.97 13.92
CA PHE A 20 7.81 3.81 12.92
C PHE A 20 6.94 5.03 12.64
N LYS A 21 7.52 6.23 12.80
CA LYS A 21 6.87 7.51 12.48
C LYS A 21 6.45 7.63 11.00
N HIS A 22 7.13 6.91 10.11
CA HIS A 22 6.89 6.98 8.67
C HIS A 22 6.75 5.59 8.06
N LEU A 23 5.69 5.40 7.26
CA LEU A 23 5.43 4.15 6.54
C LEU A 23 6.60 3.76 5.63
N LYS A 24 7.29 4.74 5.02
CA LYS A 24 8.46 4.48 4.17
C LYS A 24 9.58 3.79 4.94
N THR A 25 9.84 4.22 6.17
CA THR A 25 10.85 3.62 7.05
C THR A 25 10.49 2.19 7.44
N ALA A 26 9.21 1.94 7.78
CA ALA A 26 8.73 0.59 8.05
C ALA A 26 8.89 -0.31 6.81
N CYS A 27 8.51 0.16 5.62
CA CYS A 27 8.67 -0.62 4.39
C CYS A 27 10.13 -0.97 4.09
N THR A 28 11.07 -0.03 4.31
CA THR A 28 12.50 -0.32 4.19
C THR A 28 12.96 -1.38 5.19
N ALA A 29 12.54 -1.29 6.46
CA ALA A 29 12.92 -2.23 7.50
C ALA A 29 12.45 -3.67 7.22
N PHE A 30 11.25 -3.84 6.65
CA PHE A 30 10.68 -5.15 6.32
C PHE A 30 10.94 -5.60 4.88
N ASN A 31 11.77 -4.86 4.11
CA ASN A 31 12.00 -5.10 2.69
C ASN A 31 10.69 -5.31 1.90
N ALA A 32 9.74 -4.39 2.12
CA ALA A 32 8.41 -4.41 1.54
C ALA A 32 8.23 -3.30 0.49
N PRO A 33 7.49 -3.55 -0.61
CA PRO A 33 7.20 -2.52 -1.60
C PRO A 33 6.38 -1.36 -1.02
N TYR A 34 7.00 -0.17 -0.95
CA TYR A 34 6.37 1.02 -0.40
C TYR A 34 5.08 1.44 -1.13
N THR A 35 5.07 1.35 -2.45
CA THR A 35 3.89 1.70 -3.27
C THR A 35 2.67 0.85 -2.90
N THR A 36 2.86 -0.46 -2.75
CA THR A 36 1.80 -1.40 -2.37
C THR A 36 1.35 -1.17 -0.94
N ALA A 37 2.28 -0.97 0.00
CA ALA A 37 1.94 -0.66 1.39
C ALA A 37 1.17 0.66 1.51
N ARG A 38 1.61 1.71 0.80
CA ARG A 38 0.94 3.01 0.75
C ARG A 38 -0.47 2.89 0.19
N ARG A 39 -0.68 2.16 -0.90
CA ARG A 39 -2.02 1.93 -1.47
C ARG A 39 -2.95 1.19 -0.49
N ARG A 40 -2.42 0.31 0.37
CA ARG A 40 -3.22 -0.40 1.40
C ARG A 40 -3.52 0.45 2.63
N VAL A 41 -2.69 1.45 2.94
CA VAL A 41 -2.92 2.39 4.05
C VAL A 41 -3.79 3.57 3.61
N CYS A 42 -3.62 4.05 2.38
CA CYS A 42 -4.55 4.99 1.76
C CYS A 42 -5.89 4.29 1.60
N THR A 43 -6.88 4.71 2.40
CA THR A 43 -8.26 4.30 2.26
C THR A 43 -8.70 4.49 0.80
N PRO A 44 -9.37 3.51 0.17
CA PRO A 44 -10.12 3.80 -1.04
C PRO A 44 -11.05 4.96 -0.71
N ASN A 45 -10.88 6.08 -1.39
CA ASN A 45 -11.64 7.31 -1.13
C ASN A 45 -13.12 7.19 -1.56
N GLY A 46 -13.59 5.98 -1.93
CA GLY A 46 -14.93 5.70 -2.44
C GLY A 46 -15.30 6.51 -3.68
N ARG A 47 -14.32 7.20 -4.28
CA ARG A 47 -14.57 8.15 -5.36
C ARG A 47 -14.64 7.36 -6.66
N LYS A 48 -15.72 7.57 -7.41
CA LYS A 48 -15.85 7.06 -8.77
C LYS A 48 -14.57 7.42 -9.54
N LEU A 49 -14.02 6.43 -10.25
CA LEU A 49 -12.90 6.66 -11.15
C LEU A 49 -13.33 7.70 -12.19
N SER A 50 -12.42 8.58 -12.56
CA SER A 50 -12.67 9.47 -13.68
C SER A 50 -12.75 8.67 -14.98
N ASP A 51 -13.49 9.17 -15.97
CA ASP A 51 -13.68 8.49 -17.27
C ASP A 51 -12.34 8.11 -17.91
N LEU A 52 -11.27 8.89 -17.66
CA LEU A 52 -9.91 8.60 -18.11
C LEU A 52 -9.29 7.38 -17.41
N GLU A 53 -9.50 7.25 -16.10
CA GLU A 53 -8.98 6.12 -15.31
C GLU A 53 -9.74 4.83 -15.63
N GLU A 54 -11.06 4.92 -15.90
CA GLU A 54 -11.87 3.80 -16.39
C GLU A 54 -11.38 3.36 -17.78
N GLN A 55 -11.19 4.29 -18.71
CA GLN A 55 -10.74 4.00 -20.07
C GLN A 55 -9.32 3.41 -20.14
N THR A 56 -8.45 3.77 -19.18
CA THR A 56 -7.10 3.19 -19.06
C THR A 56 -7.14 1.73 -18.58
N LEU A 57 -8.16 1.35 -17.80
CA LEU A 57 -8.35 -0.02 -17.34
C LEU A 57 -8.99 -0.93 -18.40
N GLU A 58 -9.82 -0.38 -19.29
CA GLU A 58 -10.43 -1.14 -20.40
C GLU A 58 -9.45 -1.53 -21.51
N GLN A 59 -8.28 -0.87 -21.57
CA GLN A 59 -7.26 -1.13 -22.60
C GLN A 59 -6.22 -2.20 -22.20
N TRP A 60 -6.35 -2.83 -21.03
CA TRP A 60 -5.46 -3.89 -20.54
C TRP A 60 -6.10 -5.28 -20.56
#